data_AF-A0AAE6V231-F1
#
_entry.id   AF-A0AAE6V231-F1
#
_cell.length_a   1.000
_cell.length_b   1.000
_cell.length_c   1.000
_cell.angle_alpha   90.00
_cell.angle_beta   90.00
_cell.angle_gamma   90.00
#
_symmetry.space_group_name_H-M   'P 1'
#
loop_
_entity.id
_entity.type
_entity.pdbx_description
1 polymer ?
#
loop_
_entity_poly.entity_id
_entity_poly.type
_entity_poly.pdbx_seq_one_letter_code
_entity_poly.pdbx_strand_id
1 'polypeptide(L)' 'MSLALKESVVAGLVGGVISAVVAFLVAYYLAPFPLNPLDNSIGNGMSGFFSGLASGFIGVFLVIKKLAF' A
#
# COMPACT_ATOMS: atom_id res chain seq x y z
N MET A 1 -13.88 18.67 -3.02
CA MET A 1 -12.72 18.05 -2.35
C MET A 1 -11.47 18.88 -2.69
N SER A 2 -10.54 19.11 -1.76
CA SER A 2 -9.31 19.87 -2.08
C SER A 2 -8.38 19.06 -2.99
N LEU A 3 -7.53 19.74 -3.78
CA LEU A 3 -6.52 19.07 -4.61
C LEU A 3 -5.64 18.14 -3.77
N ALA A 4 -5.15 18.64 -2.62
CA ALA A 4 -4.36 17.85 -1.69
C ALA A 4 -5.05 16.56 -1.27
N LEU A 5 -6.33 16.62 -0.91
CA LEU A 5 -7.08 15.43 -0.49
C LEU A 5 -7.32 14.48 -1.68
N LYS A 6 -7.66 15.02 -2.87
CA LYS A 6 -7.86 14.22 -4.08
C LYS A 6 -6.63 13.39 -4.45
N GLU A 7 -5.51 14.07 -4.63
CA GLU A 7 -4.29 13.42 -5.10
C GLU A 7 -3.74 12.45 -4.05
N SER A 8 -3.89 12.75 -2.76
CA SER A 8 -3.49 11.85 -1.68
C SER A 8 -4.33 10.57 -1.62
N VAL A 9 -5.65 10.67 -1.81
CA VAL A 9 -6.52 9.48 -1.86
C VAL A 9 -6.18 8.60 -3.05
N VAL A 10 -5.99 9.20 -4.24
CA VAL A 10 -5.60 8.46 -5.45
C VAL A 10 -4.24 7.78 -5.24
N ALA A 11 -3.26 8.51 -4.72
CA ALA A 11 -1.93 7.96 -4.44
C ALA A 11 -1.96 6.83 -3.40
N GLY A 12 -2.75 6.97 -2.34
CA GLY A 12 -2.96 5.90 -1.36
C GLY A 12 -3.60 4.66 -1.99
N LEU A 13 -4.66 4.81 -2.78
CA LEU A 13 -5.29 3.66 -3.44
C LEU A 13 -4.32 2.93 -4.39
N VAL A 14 -3.57 3.67 -5.20
CA VAL A 14 -2.56 3.10 -6.10
C VAL A 14 -1.45 2.40 -5.30
N GLY A 15 -0.90 3.07 -4.29
CA GLY A 15 0.15 2.51 -3.43
C GLY A 15 -0.30 1.25 -2.71
N GLY A 16 -1.54 1.25 -2.18
CA GLY A 16 -2.14 0.09 -1.52
C GLY A 16 -2.30 -1.09 -2.46
N VAL A 17 -2.91 -0.91 -3.62
CA VAL A 17 -3.13 -2.01 -4.59
C VAL A 17 -1.79 -2.61 -5.04
N ILE A 18 -0.81 -1.79 -5.41
CA ILE A 18 0.51 -2.26 -5.85
C ILE A 18 1.19 -3.05 -4.72
N SER A 19 1.21 -2.48 -3.51
CA SER A 19 1.86 -3.11 -2.36
C SER A 19 1.19 -4.43 -1.98
N ALA A 20 -0.14 -4.53 -2.09
CA ALA A 20 -0.89 -5.75 -1.84
C ALA A 20 -0.50 -6.88 -2.81
N VAL A 21 -0.47 -6.57 -4.11
CA VAL A 21 -0.11 -7.54 -5.16
C VAL A 21 1.33 -8.01 -4.97
N VAL A 22 2.27 -7.08 -4.76
CA VAL A 22 3.69 -7.42 -4.58
C VAL A 22 3.89 -8.28 -3.32
N ALA A 23 3.33 -7.86 -2.18
CA ALA A 23 3.48 -8.59 -0.92
C ALA A 23 2.86 -10.00 -1.00
N PHE A 24 1.70 -10.15 -1.64
CA PHE A 24 1.08 -11.44 -1.89
C PHE A 24 2.00 -12.35 -2.73
N LEU A 25 2.48 -11.85 -3.87
CA LEU A 25 3.29 -12.66 -4.80
C LEU A 25 4.62 -13.08 -4.17
N VAL A 26 5.26 -12.18 -3.42
CA VAL A 26 6.49 -12.50 -2.69
C VAL A 26 6.21 -13.57 -1.64
N ALA A 27 5.12 -13.43 -0.88
CA ALA A 27 4.75 -14.41 0.15
C ALA A 27 4.39 -15.78 -0.44
N TYR A 28 3.81 -15.84 -1.64
CA TYR A 28 3.38 -17.08 -2.28
C TYR A 28 4.54 -17.84 -2.94
N TYR A 29 5.39 -17.11 -3.69
CA TYR A 29 6.41 -17.74 -4.53
C TYR A 29 7.82 -17.72 -3.94
N LEU A 30 8.13 -16.75 -3.06
CA LEU A 30 9.51 -16.47 -2.63
C LEU A 30 9.74 -16.63 -1.12
N ALA A 31 8.70 -16.68 -0.29
CA ALA A 31 8.82 -16.81 1.15
C ALA A 31 8.59 -18.28 1.61
N PRO A 32 9.63 -19.01 2.02
CA PRO A 32 9.50 -20.39 2.50
C PRO A 32 9.00 -20.39 3.96
N PHE A 33 7.70 -20.20 4.17
CA PHE A 33 7.08 -20.32 5.49
C PHE A 33 6.30 -21.64 5.66
N PRO A 34 6.29 -22.26 6.85
CA PRO A 34 5.65 -23.55 7.10
C PRO A 34 4.12 -23.48 7.28
N LEU A 35 3.49 -22.32 7.07
CA LEU A 35 2.02 -22.18 7.05
C LEU A 35 1.47 -22.49 5.66
N ASN A 36 0.13 -22.64 5.56
CA ASN A 36 -0.54 -22.71 4.26
C ASN A 36 -0.10 -21.51 3.39
N PRO A 37 0.51 -21.74 2.20
CA PRO A 37 1.02 -20.66 1.36
C PRO A 37 -0.05 -19.63 1.01
N LEU A 38 -1.31 -20.05 0.83
CA LEU A 38 -2.42 -19.16 0.52
C LEU A 38 -2.72 -18.22 1.69
N ASP A 39 -2.88 -18.76 2.90
CA ASP A 39 -3.20 -17.97 4.10
C ASP A 39 -2.09 -16.97 4.42
N ASN A 40 -0.82 -17.39 4.32
CA ASN A 40 0.33 -16.51 4.50
C ASN A 40 0.33 -15.36 3.47
N SER A 41 0.02 -15.68 2.21
CA SER A 41 0.02 -14.70 1.13
C SER A 41 -1.12 -13.70 1.24
N ILE A 42 -2.31 -14.14 1.64
CA ILE A 42 -3.44 -13.25 1.94
C ILE A 42 -3.08 -12.30 3.08
N GLY A 43 -2.51 -12.81 4.17
CA GLY A 43 -2.06 -11.97 5.29
C GLY A 43 -1.07 -10.89 4.85
N ASN A 44 -0.03 -11.29 4.12
CA ASN A 44 0.97 -10.35 3.59
C ASN A 44 0.38 -9.37 2.58
N GLY A 45 -0.52 -9.81 1.70
CA GLY A 45 -1.22 -8.95 0.75
C GLY A 45 -2.07 -7.88 1.45
N MET A 46 -2.80 -8.24 2.51
CA MET A 46 -3.58 -7.30 3.30
C MET A 46 -2.69 -6.30 4.05
N SER A 47 -1.60 -6.77 4.67
CA SER A 47 -0.62 -5.88 5.31
C SER A 47 0.03 -4.94 4.29
N GLY A 48 0.36 -5.44 3.10
CA GLY A 48 0.84 -4.65 1.97
C GLY A 48 -0.16 -3.59 1.55
N PHE A 49 -1.44 -3.93 1.42
CA PHE A 49 -2.50 -2.98 1.08
C PHE A 49 -2.56 -1.79 2.05
N PHE A 50 -2.66 -2.06 3.35
CA PHE A 50 -2.82 -0.99 4.34
C PHE A 50 -1.56 -0.13 4.49
N SER A 51 -0.37 -0.74 4.46
CA SER A 51 0.89 0.00 4.52
C SER A 51 1.13 0.84 3.27
N GLY A 52 0.84 0.31 2.08
CA GLY A 52 0.89 1.05 0.82
C GLY A 52 -0.13 2.18 0.76
N LEU A 53 -1.34 1.95 1.27
CA LEU A 53 -2.40 2.96 1.31
C LEU A 53 -2.04 4.13 2.23
N ALA A 54 -1.57 3.82 3.45
CA ALA A 54 -1.15 4.84 4.41
C ALA A 54 0.06 5.62 3.88
N SER A 55 1.10 4.94 3.38
CA SER A 55 2.31 5.60 2.89
C SER A 55 2.06 6.46 1.65
N GLY A 56 1.28 5.97 0.67
CA GLY A 56 0.90 6.73 -0.52
C GLY A 56 0.05 7.97 -0.18
N PHE A 57 -0.92 7.83 0.72
CA PHE A 57 -1.75 8.95 1.16
C PHE A 57 -0.94 9.98 1.93
N ILE A 58 -0.24 9.57 2.99
CA ILE A 58 0.48 10.49 3.89
C ILE A 58 1.61 11.17 3.13
N GLY A 59 2.36 10.43 2.31
CA GLY A 59 3.48 10.97 1.55
C GLY A 59 3.05 12.10 0.60
N VAL A 60 2.02 11.87 -0.21
CA VAL A 60 1.52 12.88 -1.15
C VAL A 60 0.87 14.05 -0.40
N PHE A 61 0.10 13.78 0.66
CA PHE A 61 -0.54 14.82 1.44
C PHE A 61 0.47 15.79 2.04
N LEU A 62 1.52 15.26 2.68
CA LEU A 62 2.56 16.08 3.31
C LEU A 62 3.36 16.88 2.29
N VAL A 63 3.70 16.31 1.14
CA VAL A 63 4.43 17.02 0.08
C VAL A 63 3.60 18.17 -0.48
N ILE A 64 2.33 17.94 -0.83
CA ILE A 64 1.45 19.00 -1.33
C ILE A 64 1.26 20.09 -0.28
N LYS A 65 1.08 19.72 0.99
CA LYS A 65 0.96 20.68 2.09
C LYS A 65 2.22 21.50 2.27
N LYS A 66 3.40 20.90 2.19
CA LYS A 66 4.69 21.58 2.31
C LYS A 66 4.92 22.58 1.17
N LEU A 67 4.46 22.27 -0.04
CA LEU A 67 4.60 23.13 -1.23
C LEU A 67 3.54 24.22 -1.33
N ALA A 68 2.48 24.15 -0.54
CA ALA A 68 1.42 25.16 -0.49
C ALA A 68 1.74 26.33 0.46
N PHE A 69 2.93 26.33 1.08
CA PHE A 69 3.54 27.41 1.85
C PHE A 69 4.86 27.82 1.18
#